data_AF-A0A1Q7W0F8-F1
#
_entry.id   AF-A0A1Q7W0F8-F1
#
_cell.length_a   1.000
_cell.length_b   1.000
_cell.length_c   1.000
_cell.angle_alpha   90.00
_cell.angle_beta   90.00
_cell.angle_gamma   90.00
#
_symmetry.space_group_name_H-M   'P 1'
#
loop_
_entity.id
_entity.type
_entity.pdbx_description
1 polymer ?
#
loop_
_entity_poly.entity_id
_entity_poly.type
_entity_poly.pdbx_seq_one_letter_code
_entity_poly.pdbx_strand_id
1 'polypeptide(L)'
;MSTALEQATPWLALDLVQLREGDVIIARRGGKYVHGRGDTDHLLIETSSNVDLVGDLRLTPEDEQDLRARGWLPPVAGVPGWFREFAWPVSGASALTAAHMMIDIIRHLPAPGVEPLEVVAFNLKSNEPLNLESVRRLRGA
;
A
#
# COMPACT_ATOMS: atom_id res chain seq x y z
N MET A 1 5.12 5.65 19.68
CA MET A 1 4.57 5.32 18.33
C MET A 1 5.17 6.28 17.33
N SER A 2 5.59 5.80 16.15
CA SER A 2 6.33 6.64 15.19
C SER A 2 5.39 7.63 14.51
N THR A 3 5.61 8.92 14.75
CA THR A 3 4.94 10.06 14.12
C THR A 3 5.06 10.05 12.59
N ALA A 4 6.07 9.38 12.04
CA ALA A 4 6.30 9.31 10.60
C ALA A 4 5.17 8.60 9.83
N LEU A 5 4.60 7.52 10.40
CA LEU A 5 3.48 6.81 9.75
C LEU A 5 2.20 7.65 9.74
N GLU A 6 1.95 8.41 10.81
CA GLU A 6 0.76 9.30 10.90
C GLU A 6 0.89 10.48 9.95
N GLN A 7 2.11 11.02 9.80
CA GLN A 7 2.40 12.11 8.88
C GLN A 7 2.45 11.66 7.42
N ALA A 8 2.63 10.37 7.13
CA ALA A 8 2.68 9.83 5.78
C ALA A 8 1.30 9.82 5.09
N THR A 9 0.22 9.57 5.83
CA THR A 9 -1.13 9.44 5.28
C THR A 9 -1.57 10.63 4.41
N PRO A 10 -1.49 11.90 4.84
CA PRO A 10 -1.95 13.02 4.02
C PRO A 10 -1.14 13.15 2.72
N TRP A 11 0.16 12.85 2.74
CA TRP A 11 1.00 12.89 1.54
C TRP A 11 0.67 11.75 0.58
N LEU A 12 0.49 10.54 1.10
CA LEU A 12 0.03 9.40 0.31
C LEU A 12 -1.33 9.67 -0.34
N ALA A 13 -2.27 10.25 0.40
CA ALA A 13 -3.58 10.59 -0.15
C ALA A 13 -3.48 11.58 -1.32
N LEU A 14 -2.64 12.62 -1.20
CA LEU A 14 -2.40 13.57 -2.29
C LEU A 14 -1.75 12.92 -3.51
N ASP A 15 -0.83 11.99 -3.29
CA ASP A 15 -0.15 11.28 -4.37
C ASP A 15 -1.07 10.28 -5.08
N LEU A 16 -1.93 9.57 -4.35
CA LEU A 16 -2.90 8.62 -4.92
C LEU A 16 -3.89 9.28 -5.89
N VAL A 17 -4.27 10.54 -5.64
CA VAL A 17 -5.12 11.32 -6.57
C VAL A 17 -4.39 11.65 -7.88
N GLN A 18 -3.06 11.73 -7.84
CA GLN A 18 -2.23 12.14 -8.98
C GLN A 18 -1.75 10.97 -9.85
N LEU A 19 -1.96 9.73 -9.41
CA LEU A 19 -1.55 8.54 -10.16
C LEU A 19 -2.24 8.46 -11.51
N ARG A 20 -1.44 8.16 -12.52
CA ARG A 20 -1.87 7.84 -13.88
C ARG A 20 -1.92 6.32 -14.08
N GLU A 21 -2.50 5.89 -15.20
CA GLU A 21 -2.47 4.49 -15.59
C GLU A 21 -1.02 3.97 -15.65
N GLY A 22 -0.76 2.86 -14.97
CA GLY A 22 0.54 2.24 -14.84
C GLY A 22 1.42 2.82 -13.74
N ASP A 23 1.04 3.92 -13.08
CA ASP A 23 1.78 4.44 -11.94
C ASP A 23 1.58 3.52 -10.72
N VAL A 24 2.69 3.23 -10.05
CA VAL A 24 2.73 2.42 -8.83
C VAL A 24 3.39 3.23 -7.73
N ILE A 25 2.78 3.18 -6.54
CA ILE A 25 3.38 3.64 -5.30
C ILE A 25 3.43 2.48 -4.32
N ILE A 26 4.61 2.22 -3.75
CA ILE A 26 4.83 1.14 -2.80
C ILE A 26 5.26 1.76 -1.48
N ALA A 27 4.55 1.44 -0.41
CA ALA A 27 4.94 1.74 0.96
C ALA A 27 5.38 0.45 1.64
N ARG A 28 6.61 0.42 2.17
CA ARG A 28 7.22 -0.79 2.74
C ARG A 28 7.94 -0.52 4.05
N ARG A 29 8.04 -1.54 4.88
CA ARG A 29 8.72 -1.50 6.18
C ARG A 29 9.07 -2.92 6.63
N GLY A 30 10.34 -3.29 6.75
CA GLY A 30 10.65 -4.71 6.92
C GLY A 30 10.36 -5.50 5.65
N GLY A 31 9.98 -6.75 5.85
CA GLY A 31 9.40 -7.60 4.81
C GLY A 31 7.95 -7.24 4.42
N LYS A 32 7.35 -6.19 5.00
CA LYS A 32 5.99 -5.77 4.65
C LYS A 32 6.01 -4.78 3.51
N TYR A 33 5.04 -4.91 2.63
CA TYR A 33 4.72 -3.86 1.68
C TYR A 33 3.23 -3.83 1.38
N VAL A 34 2.77 -2.67 0.98
CA VAL A 34 1.49 -2.44 0.34
C VAL A 34 1.75 -1.52 -0.84
N HIS A 35 1.11 -1.79 -1.96
CA HIS A 35 1.18 -0.91 -3.11
C HIS A 35 -0.20 -0.42 -3.53
N GLY A 36 -0.20 0.78 -4.13
CA GLY A 36 -1.30 1.28 -4.92
C GLY A 36 -0.85 1.33 -6.39
N ARG A 37 -1.69 0.84 -7.29
CA ARG A 37 -1.48 0.89 -8.74
C ARG A 37 -2.69 1.53 -9.42
N GLY A 38 -2.44 2.57 -10.21
CA GLY A 38 -3.46 3.11 -11.11
C GLY A 38 -3.61 2.17 -12.31
N ASP A 39 -4.74 1.48 -12.41
CA ASP A 39 -5.15 0.72 -13.59
C ASP A 39 -6.12 1.55 -14.45
N THR A 40 -6.60 0.98 -15.56
CA THR A 40 -7.38 1.71 -16.58
C THR A 40 -8.66 2.34 -16.04
N ASP A 41 -9.31 1.73 -15.06
CA ASP A 41 -10.62 2.14 -14.52
C ASP A 41 -10.69 2.12 -12.99
N HIS A 42 -9.62 1.71 -12.31
CA HIS A 42 -9.57 1.65 -10.86
C HIS A 42 -8.17 1.90 -10.31
N LEU A 43 -8.12 2.28 -9.03
CA LEU A 43 -6.93 2.17 -8.19
C LEU A 43 -7.00 0.84 -7.46
N LEU A 44 -6.02 -0.03 -7.71
CA LEU A 44 -5.83 -1.27 -6.98
C LEU A 44 -4.88 -1.02 -5.81
N ILE A 45 -5.34 -1.26 -4.59
CA ILE A 45 -4.49 -1.37 -3.40
C ILE A 45 -4.29 -2.84 -3.08
N GLU A 46 -3.05 -3.28 -2.94
CA GLU A 46 -2.72 -4.68 -2.70
C GLU A 46 -1.58 -4.84 -1.69
N THR A 47 -1.70 -5.86 -0.84
CA THR A 47 -0.72 -6.25 0.19
C THR A 47 -0.43 -7.75 0.09
N SER A 48 0.67 -8.20 0.69
CA SER A 48 1.13 -9.59 0.63
C SER A 48 0.07 -10.61 1.07
N SER A 49 0.11 -11.80 0.48
CA SER A 49 -0.63 -12.98 0.95
C SER A 49 0.30 -14.12 1.33
N ASN A 50 -0.28 -15.20 1.88
CA ASN A 50 0.45 -16.39 2.31
C ASN A 50 1.14 -17.18 1.17
N VAL A 51 0.94 -16.79 -0.09
CA VAL A 51 1.69 -17.35 -1.24
C VAL A 51 3.10 -16.78 -1.32
N ASP A 52 3.30 -15.52 -0.89
CA ASP A 52 4.58 -14.81 -0.95
C ASP A 52 5.29 -14.77 0.42
N LEU A 53 4.56 -15.02 1.50
CA LEU A 53 5.07 -15.00 2.87
C LEU A 53 5.59 -16.37 3.33
N VAL A 54 6.72 -16.37 4.02
CA VAL A 54 7.43 -17.58 4.48
C VAL A 54 7.66 -17.58 6.00
N GLY A 55 7.67 -18.78 6.61
CA GLY A 55 7.94 -18.95 8.04
C GLY A 55 7.00 -18.15 8.94
N ASP A 56 7.57 -17.49 9.95
CA ASP A 56 6.85 -16.67 10.94
C ASP A 56 6.26 -15.37 10.37
N LEU A 57 6.47 -15.07 9.09
CA LEU A 57 5.89 -13.92 8.40
C LEU A 57 4.53 -14.24 7.75
N ARG A 58 4.12 -15.52 7.77
CA ARG A 58 2.81 -15.93 7.25
C ARG A 58 1.70 -15.31 8.08
N LEU A 59 0.65 -14.86 7.39
CA LEU A 59 -0.59 -14.42 8.01
C LEU A 59 -1.22 -15.61 8.75
N THR A 60 -1.57 -15.39 10.01
CA THR A 60 -2.39 -16.33 10.78
C THR A 60 -3.85 -16.31 10.30
N PRO A 61 -4.66 -17.33 10.62
CA PRO A 61 -6.10 -17.27 10.35
C PRO A 61 -6.77 -16.02 10.93
N GLU A 62 -6.32 -15.56 12.09
CA GLU A 62 -6.78 -14.34 12.76
C GLU A 62 -6.41 -13.09 11.95
N ASP A 63 -5.18 -12.99 11.42
CA ASP A 63 -4.78 -11.88 10.53
C ASP A 63 -5.64 -11.82 9.27
N GLU A 64 -5.92 -12.97 8.65
CA GLU A 64 -6.78 -13.05 7.47
C GLU A 64 -8.23 -12.68 7.79
N GLN A 65 -8.72 -13.01 8.99
CA GLN A 65 -10.05 -12.60 9.45
C GLN A 65 -10.11 -11.09 9.67
N ASP A 66 -9.07 -10.51 10.27
CA ASP A 66 -8.95 -9.07 10.49
C ASP A 66 -8.88 -8.30 9.17
N LEU A 67 -8.16 -8.82 8.17
CA LEU A 67 -8.14 -8.27 6.81
C LEU A 67 -9.55 -8.21 6.22
N ARG A 68 -10.31 -9.32 6.30
CA ARG A 68 -11.71 -9.35 5.82
C ARG A 68 -12.58 -8.35 6.58
N ALA A 69 -12.44 -8.26 7.90
CA ALA A 69 -13.21 -7.33 8.73
C ALA A 69 -12.93 -5.86 8.38
N ARG A 70 -11.71 -5.55 7.91
CA ARG A 70 -11.31 -4.22 7.41
C ARG A 70 -11.68 -3.97 5.95
N GLY A 71 -12.34 -4.93 5.30
CA GLY A 71 -12.85 -4.81 3.93
C GLY A 71 -11.83 -5.13 2.85
N TRP A 72 -10.75 -5.84 3.17
CA TRP A 72 -9.86 -6.42 2.16
C TRP A 72 -10.49 -7.68 1.56
N LEU A 73 -10.32 -7.83 0.25
CA LEU A 73 -10.73 -9.01 -0.50
C LEU A 73 -9.57 -10.02 -0.52
N PRO A 74 -9.88 -11.33 -0.43
CA PRO A 74 -8.86 -12.37 -0.47
C PRO A 74 -8.22 -12.46 -1.86
N PRO A 75 -7.01 -13.04 -1.98
CA PRO A 75 -6.36 -13.28 -3.26
C PRO A 75 -7.24 -14.02 -4.27
N VAL A 76 -7.14 -13.65 -5.54
CA VAL A 76 -7.84 -14.29 -6.66
C VAL A 76 -6.90 -14.48 -7.84
N ALA A 77 -7.31 -15.25 -8.85
CA ALA A 77 -6.52 -15.39 -10.07
C ALA A 77 -6.26 -14.01 -10.71
N GLY A 78 -4.99 -13.65 -10.90
CA GLY A 78 -4.56 -12.36 -11.44
C GLY A 78 -4.22 -11.29 -10.40
N VAL A 79 -4.62 -11.47 -9.13
CA VAL A 79 -4.29 -10.58 -8.00
C VAL A 79 -3.84 -11.46 -6.82
N PRO A 80 -2.54 -11.81 -6.74
CA PRO A 80 -2.04 -12.80 -5.78
C PRO A 80 -2.02 -12.31 -4.32
N GLY A 81 -2.10 -10.99 -4.10
CA GLY A 81 -2.21 -10.38 -2.78
C GLY A 81 -3.66 -10.20 -2.29
N TRP A 82 -3.77 -9.83 -1.01
CA TRP A 82 -5.02 -9.28 -0.49
C TRP A 82 -5.21 -7.89 -1.07
N PHE A 83 -6.42 -7.56 -1.51
CA PHE A 83 -6.60 -6.35 -2.30
C PHE A 83 -7.89 -5.58 -1.99
N ARG A 84 -7.94 -4.35 -2.47
CA ARG A 84 -9.11 -3.49 -2.46
C ARG A 84 -9.06 -2.56 -3.66
N GLU A 85 -10.22 -2.31 -4.26
CA GLU A 85 -10.35 -1.46 -5.43
C GLU A 85 -11.10 -0.16 -5.09
N PHE A 86 -10.76 0.89 -5.83
CA PHE A 86 -11.45 2.17 -5.81
C PHE A 86 -11.66 2.63 -7.24
N ALA A 87 -12.84 3.18 -7.55
CA ALA A 87 -13.09 3.77 -8.86
C ALA A 87 -12.05 4.84 -9.20
N TRP A 88 -11.57 4.84 -10.45
CA TRP A 88 -10.61 5.81 -10.95
C TRP A 88 -11.26 6.72 -12.01
N PRO A 89 -10.95 8.04 -12.06
CA PRO A 89 -10.05 8.78 -11.17
C PRO A 89 -10.50 8.78 -9.71
N VAL A 90 -9.54 8.62 -8.80
CA VAL A 90 -9.83 8.48 -7.36
C VAL A 90 -10.20 9.82 -6.77
N SER A 91 -11.35 9.91 -6.11
CA SER A 91 -11.75 11.11 -5.37
C SER A 91 -10.83 11.37 -4.17
N GLY A 92 -10.71 12.62 -3.72
CA GLY A 92 -9.89 12.94 -2.53
C GLY A 92 -10.29 12.15 -1.27
N ALA A 93 -11.60 11.88 -1.08
CA ALA A 93 -12.09 11.08 0.05
C ALA A 93 -11.70 9.59 -0.09
N SER A 94 -11.81 9.05 -1.30
CA SER A 94 -11.37 7.68 -1.62
C SER A 94 -9.86 7.53 -1.46
N ALA A 95 -9.08 8.52 -1.90
CA ALA A 95 -7.63 8.53 -1.77
C ALA A 95 -7.19 8.60 -0.30
N LEU A 96 -7.87 9.40 0.53
CA LEU A 96 -7.61 9.43 1.97
C LEU A 96 -7.94 8.09 2.64
N THR A 97 -9.03 7.46 2.22
CA THR A 97 -9.40 6.11 2.70
C THR A 97 -8.35 5.08 2.30
N ALA A 98 -7.92 5.08 1.03
CA ALA A 98 -6.88 4.20 0.52
C ALA A 98 -5.54 4.41 1.25
N ALA A 99 -5.11 5.66 1.44
CA ALA A 99 -3.90 6.00 2.17
C ALA A 99 -3.95 5.51 3.63
N HIS A 100 -5.09 5.67 4.31
CA HIS A 100 -5.28 5.09 5.65
C HIS A 100 -5.15 3.56 5.62
N MET A 101 -5.78 2.88 4.66
CA MET A 101 -5.68 1.42 4.54
C MET A 101 -4.23 0.97 4.32
N MET A 102 -3.47 1.67 3.47
CA MET A 102 -2.06 1.39 3.23
C MET A 102 -1.22 1.55 4.49
N ILE A 103 -1.39 2.64 5.24
CA ILE A 103 -0.63 2.86 6.48
C ILE A 103 -1.05 1.88 7.59
N ASP A 104 -2.36 1.61 7.68
CA ASP A 104 -2.94 0.71 8.67
C ASP A 104 -2.42 -0.72 8.50
N ILE A 105 -2.31 -1.20 7.26
CA ILE A 105 -1.81 -2.56 7.02
C ILE A 105 -0.31 -2.70 7.35
N ILE A 106 0.50 -1.69 7.01
CA ILE A 106 1.93 -1.67 7.39
C ILE A 106 2.10 -1.72 8.91
N ARG A 107 1.19 -1.09 9.66
CA ARG A 107 1.20 -1.13 11.13
C ARG A 107 0.81 -2.49 11.67
N HIS A 108 -0.24 -3.10 11.14
CA HIS A 108 -0.87 -4.27 11.74
C HIS A 108 -0.18 -5.59 11.43
N LEU A 109 0.37 -5.76 10.23
CA LEU A 109 1.01 -7.03 9.90
C LEU A 109 2.21 -7.29 10.84
N PRO A 110 2.69 -8.53 11.01
CA PRO A 110 3.95 -8.80 11.69
C PRO A 110 5.13 -8.35 10.82
N ALA A 111 6.13 -7.67 11.40
CA ALA A 111 7.42 -7.38 10.74
C ALA A 111 8.57 -7.66 11.71
N PRO A 112 9.66 -8.26 11.24
CA PRO A 112 10.89 -8.31 12.00
C PRO A 112 11.51 -6.91 12.04
N GLY A 113 11.90 -6.45 13.23
CA GLY A 113 12.69 -5.23 13.40
C GLY A 113 11.90 -3.91 13.42
N VAL A 114 12.66 -2.82 13.54
CA VAL A 114 12.16 -1.43 13.68
C VAL A 114 12.53 -0.56 12.48
N GLU A 115 12.64 -1.18 11.30
CA GLU A 115 13.03 -0.50 10.07
C GLU A 115 12.17 0.75 9.78
N PRO A 116 12.73 1.79 9.13
CA PRO A 116 11.98 2.97 8.76
C PRO A 116 10.92 2.63 7.70
N LEU A 117 9.89 3.48 7.62
CA LEU A 117 8.94 3.42 6.51
C LEU A 117 9.64 3.96 5.26
N GLU A 118 9.65 3.17 4.19
CA GLU A 118 10.10 3.61 2.88
C GLU A 118 8.92 3.72 1.92
N VAL A 119 8.95 4.76 1.09
CA VAL A 119 8.00 4.91 -0.02
C VAL A 119 8.78 5.09 -1.32
N VAL A 120 8.45 4.26 -2.30
CA VAL A 120 8.99 4.33 -3.65
C VAL A 120 7.84 4.42 -4.64
N ALA A 121 8.05 5.10 -5.75
CA ALA A 121 7.03 5.24 -6.78
C ALA A 121 7.66 5.29 -8.18
N PHE A 122 7.02 4.64 -9.13
CA PHE A 122 7.49 4.51 -10.51
C PHE A 122 6.32 4.19 -11.46
N ASN A 123 6.50 4.40 -12.77
CA ASN A 123 5.55 3.93 -13.77
C ASN A 123 5.95 2.53 -14.27
N LEU A 124 5.02 1.57 -14.30
CA LEU A 124 5.29 0.19 -14.71
C LEU A 124 5.72 0.05 -16.18
N LYS A 125 5.26 0.94 -17.07
CA LYS A 125 5.55 0.86 -18.51
C LYS A 125 6.91 1.46 -18.83
N SER A 126 7.23 2.63 -18.27
CA SER A 126 8.50 3.32 -18.54
C SER A 126 9.62 2.99 -17.55
N ASN A 127 9.29 2.41 -16.39
CA ASN A 127 10.18 2.22 -15.26
C ASN A 127 10.80 3.53 -14.72
N GLU A 128 10.21 4.67 -15.08
CA GLU A 128 10.67 5.98 -14.62
C GLU A 128 10.21 6.22 -13.17
N PRO A 129 11.08 6.73 -12.29
CA PRO A 129 10.70 7.07 -10.93
C PRO A 129 9.74 8.28 -10.92
N LEU A 130 8.73 8.24 -10.05
CA LEU A 130 7.78 9.33 -9.88
C LEU A 130 8.27 10.32 -8.80
N ASN A 131 8.08 11.60 -9.05
CA ASN A 131 8.44 12.67 -8.11
C ASN A 131 7.25 13.07 -7.22
N LEU A 132 6.89 12.19 -6.29
CA LEU A 132 5.73 12.32 -5.42
C LEU A 132 6.09 12.95 -4.05
N GLU A 133 5.10 13.55 -3.37
CA GLU A 133 5.35 14.21 -2.08
C GLU A 133 5.71 13.21 -0.98
N SER A 134 4.99 12.09 -0.88
CA SER A 134 5.28 11.03 0.10
C SER A 134 6.68 10.48 -0.07
N VAL A 135 7.13 10.26 -1.31
CA VAL A 135 8.50 9.84 -1.63
C VAL A 135 9.50 10.88 -1.13
N ARG A 136 9.31 12.17 -1.44
CA ARG A 136 10.22 13.24 -1.01
C ARG A 136 10.29 13.41 0.51
N ARG A 137 9.18 13.28 1.21
CA ARG A 137 9.08 13.50 2.66
C ARG A 137 9.60 12.33 3.49
N LEU A 138 9.48 11.10 2.98
CA LEU A 138 9.82 9.88 3.73
C LEU A 138 11.20 9.34 3.41
N ARG A 139 11.87 9.80 2.34
CA ARG A 139 13.24 9.39 1.98
C ARG A 139 14.34 9.94 2.91
N GLY A 140 13.99 10.67 3.97
CA GLY A 140 14.94 11.27 4.91
C GLY A 140 14.45 11.33 6.37
N ALA A 141 13.45 10.53 6.72
CA ALA A 141 12.86 10.45 8.06
C ALA A 141 13.39 9.27 8.88
#